data_AF-A0A4Q2UVA3-F1
#
_entry.id   AF-A0A4Q2UVA3-F1
#
_cell.length_a   1.000
_cell.length_b   1.000
_cell.length_c   1.000
_cell.angle_alpha   90.00
_cell.angle_beta   90.00
_cell.angle_gamma   90.00
#
_symmetry.space_group_name_H-M   'P 1'
#
loop_
_entity.id
_entity.type
_entity.pdbx_description
1 polymer ?
#
loop_
_entity_poly.entity_id
_entity_poly.type
_entity_poly.pdbx_seq_one_letter_code
_entity_poly.pdbx_strand_id
1 'polypeptide(L)'
;MKRISYENRRGPVLNPKLSPKHKPVQIDQEKQEKKQEAISRVVQHCQIRSQKQEQKQLPKPSKKMLSPKKSSWRKYRSTVWALTYEQPLSNLPFYMLRHFKGFHLDHIVSISDGHKHSIPTEWIADLTNLRMIPANENMLKGRLSDPVALNKMLRRLSE
;
A
#
# COMPACT_ATOMS: atom_id res chain seq x y z
N MET A 1 30.88 18.54 -67.81
CA MET A 1 30.36 18.93 -69.15
C MET A 1 29.71 17.68 -69.74
N LYS A 2 28.45 17.61 -70.17
CA LYS A 2 27.58 18.57 -70.85
C LYS A 2 26.11 18.35 -70.45
N ARG A 3 25.39 19.47 -70.31
CA ARG A 3 23.93 19.57 -70.35
C ARG A 3 23.43 19.17 -71.74
N ILE A 4 22.30 18.46 -71.81
CA ILE A 4 21.41 18.55 -72.97
C ILE A 4 19.98 18.62 -72.44
N SER A 5 19.43 19.83 -72.51
CA SER A 5 18.02 20.18 -72.44
C SER A 5 17.37 19.95 -73.79
N TYR A 6 16.14 19.45 -73.85
CA TYR A 6 15.20 19.77 -74.92
C TYR A 6 13.78 19.89 -74.38
N GLU A 7 13.31 21.13 -74.37
CA GLU A 7 11.90 21.51 -74.35
C GLU A 7 11.29 21.27 -75.74
N ASN A 8 10.01 20.85 -75.78
CA ASN A 8 8.95 21.45 -76.61
C ASN A 8 7.64 20.66 -76.38
N ARG A 9 6.61 21.27 -75.79
CA ARG A 9 5.61 22.20 -76.39
C ARG A 9 4.52 21.50 -77.21
N ARG A 10 3.33 21.37 -76.60
CA ARG A 10 2.05 22.04 -76.94
C ARG A 10 0.83 21.12 -76.88
N GLY A 11 -0.17 21.60 -76.16
CA GLY A 11 -1.58 21.30 -76.36
C GLY A 11 -2.40 21.99 -75.27
N PRO A 12 -3.15 23.06 -75.55
CA PRO A 12 -4.07 23.65 -74.58
C PRO A 12 -5.37 22.84 -74.60
N VAL A 13 -5.60 22.03 -73.56
CA VAL A 13 -6.88 21.35 -73.40
C VAL A 13 -7.79 22.26 -72.57
N LEU A 14 -8.84 22.71 -73.25
CA LEU A 14 -9.93 23.54 -72.76
C LEU A 14 -10.53 23.01 -71.46
N ASN A 15 -10.78 23.94 -70.54
CA ASN A 15 -11.41 23.74 -69.24
C ASN A 15 -12.95 23.64 -69.38
N PRO A 16 -13.60 22.52 -69.04
CA PRO A 16 -15.03 22.49 -68.77
C PRO A 16 -15.27 22.64 -67.27
N LYS A 17 -15.90 23.77 -66.93
CA LYS A 17 -16.57 24.12 -65.67
C LYS A 17 -16.89 22.92 -64.76
N LEU A 18 -16.16 22.79 -63.64
CA LEU A 18 -16.57 21.96 -62.51
C LEU A 18 -17.71 22.66 -61.77
N SER A 19 -18.90 22.10 -61.88
CA SER A 19 -20.07 22.44 -61.06
C SER A 19 -19.88 21.95 -59.61
N PRO A 20 -20.40 22.68 -58.60
CA PRO A 20 -20.33 22.24 -57.21
C PRO A 20 -21.21 21.00 -57.02
N LYS A 21 -20.60 19.83 -56.79
CA LYS A 21 -21.33 18.65 -56.33
C LYS A 21 -21.69 18.83 -54.87
N HIS A 22 -22.89 19.32 -54.61
CA HIS A 22 -23.58 19.08 -53.34
C HIS A 22 -23.65 17.56 -53.11
N LYS A 23 -22.96 17.07 -52.07
CA LYS A 23 -23.30 15.79 -51.43
C LYS A 23 -24.06 16.12 -50.14
N PRO A 24 -25.35 15.78 -50.01
CA PRO A 24 -26.02 15.91 -48.72
C PRO A 24 -26.11 14.56 -48.00
N VAL A 25 -25.69 14.58 -46.73
CA VAL A 25 -26.51 14.15 -45.58
C VAL A 25 -26.84 12.65 -45.50
N GLN A 26 -25.83 11.79 -45.29
CA GLN A 26 -26.06 10.47 -44.65
C GLN A 26 -25.04 10.12 -43.54
N ILE A 27 -23.95 10.89 -43.38
CA ILE A 27 -22.90 10.64 -42.38
C ILE A 27 -23.30 11.15 -40.97
N ASP A 28 -24.35 11.96 -40.87
CA ASP A 28 -24.71 12.63 -39.62
C ASP A 28 -25.58 11.77 -38.68
N GLN A 29 -26.34 10.80 -39.18
CA GLN A 29 -27.22 9.97 -38.34
C GLN A 29 -26.44 8.96 -37.50
N GLU A 30 -25.53 8.20 -38.10
CA GLU A 30 -24.68 7.22 -37.38
C GLU A 30 -23.78 7.91 -36.33
N LYS A 31 -23.32 9.13 -36.63
CA LYS A 31 -22.53 9.95 -35.71
C LYS A 31 -23.38 10.49 -34.56
N GLN A 32 -24.65 10.80 -34.80
CA GLN A 32 -25.61 11.18 -33.76
C GLN A 32 -25.98 10.00 -32.87
N GLU A 33 -26.19 8.81 -33.42
CA GLU A 33 -26.49 7.59 -32.66
C GLU A 33 -25.33 7.18 -31.75
N LYS A 34 -24.09 7.16 -32.27
CA LYS A 34 -22.89 6.89 -31.44
C LYS A 34 -22.71 7.91 -30.32
N LYS A 35 -23.07 9.18 -30.56
CA LYS A 35 -23.05 10.23 -29.54
C LYS A 35 -24.13 10.00 -28.46
N GLN A 36 -25.34 9.59 -28.85
CA GLN A 36 -26.41 9.27 -27.91
C GLN A 36 -26.05 8.03 -27.07
N GLU A 37 -25.45 7.00 -27.68
CA GLU A 37 -24.99 5.80 -26.96
C GLU A 37 -23.90 6.15 -25.93
N ALA A 38 -22.92 6.99 -26.31
CA ALA A 38 -21.88 7.44 -25.39
C ALA A 38 -22.44 8.22 -24.19
N ILE A 39 -23.43 9.10 -24.42
CA ILE A 39 -24.13 9.83 -23.36
C ILE A 39 -24.87 8.86 -22.43
N SER A 40 -25.58 7.87 -22.99
CA SER A 40 -26.28 6.85 -22.22
C SER A 40 -25.34 6.06 -21.30
N ARG A 41 -24.17 5.65 -21.80
CA ARG A 41 -23.14 4.96 -21.00
C ARG A 41 -22.61 5.82 -19.85
N VAL A 42 -22.39 7.12 -20.08
CA VAL A 42 -21.94 8.06 -19.04
C VAL A 42 -23.01 8.25 -17.97
N VAL A 43 -24.28 8.36 -18.36
CA VAL A 43 -25.42 8.48 -17.44
C VAL A 43 -25.56 7.23 -16.57
N GLN A 44 -25.49 6.03 -17.18
CA GLN A 44 -25.51 4.77 -16.43
C GLN A 44 -24.36 4.68 -15.43
N HIS A 45 -23.13 5.04 -15.84
CA HIS A 45 -21.98 5.03 -14.95
C HIS A 45 -22.13 6.04 -13.79
N CYS A 46 -22.75 7.19 -14.04
CA CYS A 46 -23.05 8.19 -13.00
C CYS A 46 -24.09 7.69 -11.98
N GLN A 47 -25.13 7.00 -12.45
CA GLN A 47 -26.16 6.39 -11.59
C GLN A 47 -25.57 5.29 -10.69
N ILE A 48 -24.75 4.41 -11.25
CA ILE A 48 -24.06 3.35 -10.48
C ILE A 48 -23.15 3.95 -9.41
N ARG A 49 -22.45 5.04 -9.72
CA ARG A 49 -21.58 5.73 -8.75
C ARG A 49 -22.38 6.37 -7.61
N SER A 50 -23.53 6.94 -7.92
CA SER A 50 -24.43 7.56 -6.92
C SER A 50 -25.03 6.50 -5.98
N GLN A 51 -25.48 5.37 -6.51
CA GLN A 51 -25.98 4.23 -5.71
C GLN A 51 -24.89 3.63 -4.78
N LYS A 52 -23.63 3.58 -5.23
CA LYS A 52 -22.50 3.15 -4.38
C LYS A 52 -22.16 4.13 -3.27
N GLN A 53 -22.49 5.41 -3.42
CA GLN A 53 -22.30 6.41 -2.36
C GLN A 53 -23.37 6.30 -1.27
N GLU A 54 -24.61 5.97 -1.62
CA GLU A 54 -25.70 5.74 -0.66
C GLU A 54 -25.46 4.50 0.21
N GLN A 55 -24.89 3.42 -0.36
CA GLN A 55 -24.53 2.22 0.40
C GLN A 55 -23.38 2.42 1.42
N LYS A 56 -22.64 3.54 1.37
CA LYS A 56 -21.60 3.87 2.37
C LYS A 56 -22.17 4.41 3.69
N GLN A 57 -23.48 4.67 3.77
CA GLN A 57 -24.13 5.19 4.99
C GLN A 57 -24.67 4.10 5.92
N LEU A 58 -24.47 2.82 5.59
CA LEU A 58 -24.79 1.74 6.53
C LEU A 58 -23.91 1.86 7.78
N PRO A 59 -24.48 1.76 9.01
CA PRO A 59 -23.69 1.75 10.23
C PRO A 59 -22.68 0.61 10.12
N LYS A 60 -21.40 0.95 10.15
CA LYS A 60 -20.32 -0.03 10.13
C LYS A 60 -20.61 -1.06 11.22
N PRO A 61 -20.53 -2.37 10.93
CA PRO A 61 -20.82 -3.40 11.91
C PRO A 61 -20.03 -3.09 13.18
N SER A 62 -20.75 -3.02 14.31
CA SER A 62 -20.18 -2.71 15.62
C SER A 62 -18.92 -3.54 15.82
N LYS A 63 -17.83 -2.89 16.28
CA LYS A 63 -16.54 -3.55 16.50
C LYS A 63 -16.80 -4.83 17.29
N LYS A 64 -16.62 -6.00 16.67
CA LYS A 64 -16.80 -7.29 17.35
C LYS A 64 -16.02 -7.24 18.67
N MET A 65 -16.71 -7.40 19.80
CA MET A 65 -16.06 -7.45 21.11
C MET A 65 -15.03 -8.57 21.08
N LEU A 66 -13.78 -8.23 21.33
CA LEU A 66 -12.71 -9.21 21.41
C LEU A 66 -12.90 -10.05 22.67
N SER A 67 -12.52 -11.33 22.61
CA SER A 67 -12.49 -12.16 23.82
C SER A 67 -11.55 -11.54 24.87
N PRO A 68 -11.82 -11.69 26.17
CA PRO A 68 -10.99 -11.11 27.24
C PRO A 68 -9.50 -11.45 27.11
N LYS A 69 -9.16 -12.69 26.75
CA LYS A 69 -7.78 -13.13 26.48
C LYS A 69 -7.12 -12.37 25.32
N LYS A 70 -7.87 -12.12 24.23
CA LYS A 70 -7.37 -11.29 23.11
C LYS A 70 -7.22 -9.83 23.52
N SER A 71 -8.05 -9.37 24.46
CA SER A 71 -7.95 -8.02 25.03
C SER A 71 -6.70 -7.84 25.90
N SER A 72 -6.42 -8.77 26.82
CA SER A 72 -5.25 -8.68 27.72
C SER A 72 -3.93 -8.71 26.95
N TRP A 73 -3.78 -9.65 26.00
CA TRP A 73 -2.60 -9.73 25.14
C TRP A 73 -2.39 -8.45 24.32
N ARG A 74 -3.47 -7.91 23.73
CA ARG A 74 -3.37 -6.66 22.96
C ARG A 74 -2.96 -5.49 23.84
N LYS A 75 -3.51 -5.38 25.06
CA LYS A 75 -3.14 -4.34 26.01
C LYS A 75 -1.66 -4.46 26.39
N TYR A 76 -1.22 -5.64 26.82
CA TYR A 76 0.17 -5.91 27.18
C TYR A 76 1.13 -5.58 26.03
N ARG A 77 0.88 -6.12 24.84
CA ARG A 77 1.69 -5.86 23.65
C ARG A 77 1.72 -4.37 23.30
N SER A 78 0.59 -3.68 23.38
CA SER A 78 0.52 -2.24 23.09
C SER A 78 1.36 -1.44 24.08
N THR A 79 1.29 -1.76 25.37
CA THR A 79 2.06 -1.10 26.43
C THR A 79 3.56 -1.32 26.24
N VAL A 80 3.99 -2.57 25.99
CA VAL A 80 5.41 -2.87 25.73
C VAL A 80 5.95 -2.05 24.56
N TRP A 81 5.22 -1.98 23.44
CA TRP A 81 5.67 -1.21 22.28
C TRP A 81 5.71 0.28 22.55
N ALA A 82 4.75 0.84 23.30
CA ALA A 82 4.78 2.24 23.70
C ALA A 82 6.07 2.54 24.50
N LEU A 83 6.32 1.77 25.56
CA LEU A 83 7.50 1.90 26.41
C LEU A 83 8.81 1.67 25.63
N THR A 84 8.81 0.72 24.68
CA THR A 84 9.99 0.42 23.83
C THR A 84 10.37 1.65 22.99
N TYR A 85 9.40 2.39 22.47
CA TYR A 85 9.67 3.58 21.66
C TYR A 85 10.05 4.82 22.48
N GLU A 86 9.84 4.78 23.79
CA GLU A 86 10.32 5.81 24.72
C GLU A 86 11.81 5.60 25.10
N GLN A 87 12.37 4.42 24.87
CA GLN A 87 13.78 4.14 25.12
C GLN A 87 14.70 4.86 24.11
N PRO A 88 15.96 5.15 24.47
CA PRO A 88 16.94 5.74 23.56
C PRO A 88 17.48 4.70 22.56
N LEU A 89 16.63 4.25 21.62
CA LEU A 89 16.93 3.19 20.66
C LEU A 89 18.15 3.46 19.78
N SER A 90 18.51 4.74 19.59
CA SER A 90 19.74 5.16 18.89
C SER A 90 21.02 4.62 19.53
N ASN A 91 20.98 4.27 20.82
CA ASN A 91 22.12 3.73 21.54
C ASN A 91 22.34 2.23 21.27
N LEU A 92 21.39 1.56 20.61
CA LEU A 92 21.55 0.15 20.25
C LEU A 92 22.57 0.02 19.10
N PRO A 93 23.49 -0.95 19.18
CA PRO A 93 24.37 -1.29 18.07
C PRO A 93 23.56 -1.55 16.79
N PHE A 94 24.08 -1.10 15.65
CA PHE A 94 23.44 -1.28 14.33
C PHE A 94 22.07 -0.62 14.15
N TYR A 95 21.63 0.28 15.05
CA TYR A 95 20.36 0.99 14.89
C TYR A 95 20.28 1.76 13.56
N MET A 96 21.39 2.36 13.10
CA MET A 96 21.45 3.06 11.82
C MET A 96 21.27 2.16 10.60
N LEU A 97 21.41 0.85 10.76
CA LEU A 97 21.19 -0.16 9.72
C LEU A 97 19.76 -0.72 9.76
N ARG A 98 18.86 -0.12 10.55
CA ARG A 98 17.47 -0.54 10.66
C ARG A 98 16.74 -0.28 9.34
N HIS A 99 16.31 -1.35 8.69
CA HIS A 99 15.39 -1.29 7.57
C HIS A 99 14.69 -2.65 7.38
N PHE A 100 13.69 -2.69 6.53
CA PHE A 100 12.82 -3.87 6.38
C PHE A 100 13.55 -5.18 6.03
N LYS A 101 14.67 -5.11 5.30
CA LYS A 101 15.44 -6.29 4.85
C LYS A 101 16.78 -6.49 5.58
N GLY A 102 17.18 -5.55 6.43
CA GLY A 102 18.51 -5.51 7.05
C GLY A 102 18.40 -5.88 8.51
N PHE A 103 18.43 -4.89 9.39
CA PHE A 103 18.31 -5.10 10.82
C PHE A 103 16.91 -4.76 11.35
N HIS A 104 16.39 -5.64 12.20
CA HIS A 104 15.13 -5.47 12.90
C HIS A 104 15.38 -5.23 14.39
N LEU A 105 14.47 -4.49 15.02
CA LEU A 105 14.42 -4.39 16.48
C LEU A 105 13.79 -5.67 17.03
N ASP A 106 14.51 -6.36 17.91
CA ASP A 106 14.10 -7.60 18.55
C ASP A 106 14.14 -7.47 20.07
N HIS A 107 13.21 -8.16 20.73
CA HIS A 107 13.21 -8.35 22.17
C HIS A 107 13.92 -9.68 22.51
N ILE A 108 15.00 -9.61 23.28
CA ILE A 108 15.81 -10.77 23.70
C ILE A 108 14.92 -11.79 24.42
N VAL A 109 14.18 -11.32 25.42
CA VAL A 109 12.99 -11.99 25.97
C VAL A 109 11.76 -11.50 25.23
N SER A 110 11.08 -12.40 24.53
CA SER A 110 9.97 -12.07 23.66
C SER A 110 8.78 -11.49 24.43
N ILE A 111 8.02 -10.60 23.78
CA ILE A 111 6.76 -10.07 24.33
C ILE A 111 5.78 -11.21 24.66
N SER A 112 5.82 -12.30 23.88
CA SER A 112 4.95 -13.47 24.07
C SER A 112 5.25 -14.17 25.40
N ASP A 113 6.53 -14.42 25.69
CA ASP A 113 6.95 -15.02 26.95
C ASP A 113 6.73 -14.06 28.12
N GLY A 114 6.99 -12.77 27.91
CA GLY A 114 6.68 -11.72 28.89
C GLY A 114 5.22 -11.76 29.34
N HIS A 115 4.27 -11.81 28.40
CA HIS A 115 2.85 -11.92 28.73
C HIS A 115 2.49 -13.27 29.36
N LYS A 116 3.08 -14.38 28.86
CA LYS A 116 2.81 -15.73 29.36
C LYS A 116 3.23 -15.89 30.83
N HIS A 117 4.34 -15.28 31.21
CA HIS A 117 4.92 -15.38 32.55
C HIS A 117 4.62 -14.16 33.43
N SER A 118 3.73 -13.26 32.99
CA SER A 118 3.36 -12.04 33.72
C SER A 118 4.55 -11.15 34.07
N ILE A 119 5.57 -11.12 33.21
CA ILE A 119 6.74 -10.22 33.37
C ILE A 119 6.27 -8.78 33.18
N PRO A 120 6.67 -7.83 34.04
CA PRO A 120 6.34 -6.40 33.90
C PRO A 120 6.66 -5.86 32.50
N THR A 121 5.79 -5.00 31.98
CA THR A 121 5.95 -4.43 30.63
C THR A 121 7.20 -3.57 30.52
N GLU A 122 7.59 -2.94 31.62
CA GLU A 122 8.77 -2.10 31.77
C GLU A 122 10.04 -2.93 31.59
N TRP A 123 10.07 -4.16 32.10
CA TRP A 123 11.24 -5.04 31.97
C TRP A 123 11.39 -5.60 30.57
N ILE A 124 10.28 -5.92 29.90
CA ILE A 124 10.32 -6.36 28.50
C ILE A 124 10.72 -5.20 27.58
N ALA A 125 10.24 -3.98 27.86
CA ALA A 125 10.52 -2.80 27.06
C ALA A 125 11.88 -2.16 27.34
N ASP A 126 12.53 -2.50 28.46
CA ASP A 126 13.83 -1.95 28.87
C ASP A 126 14.90 -2.14 27.80
N LEU A 127 15.76 -1.14 27.62
CA LEU A 127 16.83 -1.15 26.61
C LEU A 127 17.75 -2.38 26.74
N THR A 128 17.97 -2.91 27.95
CA THR A 128 18.80 -4.10 28.18
C THR A 128 18.17 -5.38 27.61
N ASN A 129 16.87 -5.39 27.34
CA ASN A 129 16.15 -6.48 26.69
C ASN A 129 15.97 -6.26 25.18
N LEU A 130 16.49 -5.16 24.62
CA LEU A 130 16.38 -4.84 23.20
C LEU A 130 17.70 -5.11 22.48
N ARG A 131 17.60 -5.50 21.21
CA ARG A 131 18.76 -5.60 20.31
C ARG A 131 18.35 -5.39 18.86
N MET A 132 19.31 -4.99 18.05
CA MET A 132 19.18 -5.03 16.60
C MET A 132 19.77 -6.35 16.09
N ILE A 133 18.98 -7.13 15.37
CA ILE A 133 19.45 -8.37 14.75
C ILE A 133 19.10 -8.41 13.26
N PRO A 134 19.88 -9.14 12.44
CA PRO A 134 19.53 -9.36 11.04
C PRO A 134 18.11 -9.91 10.85
N ALA A 135 17.42 -9.44 9.80
CA ALA A 135 16.03 -9.76 9.53
C ALA A 135 15.80 -11.26 9.35
N ASN A 136 16.74 -11.95 8.68
CA ASN A 136 16.73 -13.41 8.54
C ASN A 136 16.79 -14.11 9.90
N GLU A 137 17.69 -13.69 10.80
CA GLU A 137 17.79 -14.25 12.15
C GLU A 137 16.53 -13.98 12.99
N ASN A 138 15.97 -12.77 12.90
CA ASN A 138 14.72 -12.43 13.59
C ASN A 138 13.54 -13.31 13.11
N MET A 139 13.44 -13.54 11.80
CA MET A 139 12.42 -14.40 11.22
C MET A 139 12.58 -15.86 11.65
N LEU A 140 13.82 -16.37 11.72
CA LEU A 140 14.11 -17.72 12.21
C LEU A 140 13.81 -17.86 13.71
N LYS A 141 14.14 -16.86 14.54
CA LYS A 141 13.83 -16.82 15.98
C LYS A 141 12.32 -16.82 16.22
N GLY A 142 11.56 -16.07 15.43
CA GLY A 142 10.11 -15.96 15.55
C GLY A 142 9.68 -15.41 16.91
N ARG A 143 9.10 -16.27 17.76
CA ARG A 143 8.58 -15.88 19.10
C ARG A 143 9.43 -16.40 20.25
N LEU A 144 10.53 -17.09 19.96
CA LEU A 144 11.38 -17.68 20.97
C LEU A 144 12.18 -16.59 21.70
N SER A 145 12.34 -16.76 23.01
CA SER A 145 13.24 -15.96 23.84
C SER A 145 14.62 -16.60 23.93
N ASP A 146 15.62 -15.80 24.25
CA ASP A 146 16.87 -16.34 24.78
C ASP A 146 16.60 -17.03 26.14
N PRO A 147 16.93 -18.33 26.29
CA PRO A 147 16.62 -19.07 27.51
C PRO A 147 17.32 -18.52 28.77
N VAL A 148 18.53 -18.01 28.63
CA VAL A 148 19.32 -17.49 29.76
C VAL A 148 18.71 -16.18 30.24
N ALA A 149 18.40 -15.27 29.30
CA ALA A 149 17.77 -14.00 29.63
C ALA A 149 16.38 -14.18 30.25
N LEU A 150 15.56 -15.10 29.72
CA LEU A 150 14.24 -15.39 30.26
C LEU A 150 14.35 -15.92 31.70
N ASN A 151 15.21 -16.91 31.94
CA ASN A 151 15.40 -17.47 33.28
C ASN A 151 15.88 -16.42 34.29
N LYS A 152 16.74 -15.49 33.87
CA LYS A 152 17.18 -14.37 34.71
C LYS A 152 16.01 -13.48 35.14
N MET A 153 15.11 -13.12 34.21
CA MET A 153 13.92 -12.32 34.54
C MET A 153 12.96 -13.07 35.45
N LEU A 154 12.77 -14.38 35.23
CA LEU A 154 11.89 -15.21 36.06
C LEU A 154 12.37 -15.32 37.51
N ARG A 155 13.70 -15.46 37.72
CA ARG A 155 14.27 -15.47 39.07
C ARG A 155 14.03 -14.16 39.81
N ARG A 156 14.15 -13.03 39.11
CA ARG A 156 13.88 -11.70 39.68
C ARG A 156 12.41 -11.51 40.09
N LEU A 157 11.47 -12.28 39.53
CA LEU A 157 10.06 -12.25 39.97
C LEU A 157 9.79 -13.05 41.25
N SER A 158 10.69 -13.98 41.59
CA SER A 158 10.55 -14.83 42.79
C SER A 158 11.25 -14.27 44.03
N GLU A 159 11.99 -13.16 43.87
CA GLU A 159 12.65 -12.40 44.93
C GLU A 159 11.70 -11.33 45.48
#